data_AF-X1H060-F1
#
_entry.id   AF-X1H060-F1
#
_cell.length_a   1.000
_cell.length_b   1.000
_cell.length_c   1.000
_cell.angle_alpha   90.00
_cell.angle_beta   90.00
_cell.angle_gamma   90.00
#
_symmetry.space_group_name_H-M   'P 1'
#
loop_
_entity.id
_entity.type
_entity.pdbx_description
1 polymer ?
#
loop_
_entity_poly.entity_id
_entity_poly.type
_entity_poly.pdbx_seq_one_letter_code
_entity_poly.pdbx_strand_id
1 'polypeptide(L)'
;MDGWVETSEKGPKIENLIVWNSFSPRIGLAYQLTSDQKTLLKASFGRYFTYPYIANWEWPGPNMSDYIGYCWNGTDWDWMYTIEGGEGYRVDEKLKNPRTDQFSVGLERELFANFSFGITYVYKKQINNIGYVNAAGI
;
A
#
# COMPACT_ATOMS: atom_id res chain seq x y z
N MET A 1 -34.65 -10.94 -14.62
CA MET A 1 -33.78 -9.77 -14.35
C MET A 1 -33.92 -8.86 -15.56
N ASP A 2 -35.03 -8.15 -15.66
CA ASP A 2 -35.35 -7.27 -16.78
C ASP A 2 -35.41 -5.83 -16.25
N GLY A 3 -34.51 -4.97 -16.74
CA GLY A 3 -34.38 -3.59 -16.24
C GLY A 3 -33.00 -2.96 -16.44
N TRP A 4 -32.00 -3.75 -16.83
CA TRP A 4 -30.69 -3.21 -17.22
C TRP A 4 -30.72 -2.80 -18.70
N VAL A 5 -30.61 -1.49 -18.94
CA VAL A 5 -30.41 -0.94 -20.29
C VAL A 5 -28.90 -0.85 -20.52
N GLU A 6 -28.42 -1.46 -21.60
CA GLU A 6 -27.02 -1.34 -21.99
C GLU A 6 -26.71 0.13 -22.31
N THR A 7 -25.71 0.70 -21.64
CA THR A 7 -25.26 2.07 -21.86
C THR A 7 -23.86 2.07 -22.46
N SER A 8 -23.63 2.97 -23.43
CA SER A 8 -22.32 3.24 -24.01
C SER A 8 -21.53 4.30 -23.23
N GLU A 9 -22.14 4.90 -22.20
CA GLU A 9 -21.52 5.93 -21.37
C GLU A 9 -20.44 5.32 -20.46
N LYS A 10 -19.27 5.94 -20.45
CA LYS A 10 -18.19 5.62 -19.52
C LYS A 10 -18.22 6.62 -18.37
N GLY A 11 -17.94 6.16 -17.16
CA GLY A 11 -17.73 7.06 -16.02
C GLY A 11 -16.65 8.11 -16.33
N PRO A 12 -16.77 9.32 -15.78
CA PRO A 12 -15.82 10.39 -16.05
C PRO A 12 -14.39 9.98 -15.63
N LYS A 13 -13.41 10.29 -16.49
CA LYS A 13 -12.00 10.04 -16.19
C LYS A 13 -11.52 11.02 -15.13
N ILE A 14 -10.90 10.51 -14.07
CA ILE A 14 -10.16 11.33 -13.11
C ILE A 14 -8.68 11.35 -13.54
N GLU A 15 -8.24 12.48 -14.09
CA GLU A 15 -6.85 12.69 -14.47
C GLU A 15 -5.95 12.85 -13.24
N ASN A 16 -4.74 12.28 -13.29
CA ASN A 16 -3.72 12.44 -12.26
C ASN A 16 -4.18 12.11 -10.82
N LEU A 17 -5.12 11.17 -10.67
CA LEU A 17 -5.67 10.78 -9.37
C LEU A 17 -4.55 10.45 -8.35
N ILE A 18 -3.52 9.72 -8.79
CA ILE A 18 -2.31 9.47 -8.00
C ILE A 18 -1.09 9.54 -8.90
N VAL A 19 -0.21 10.49 -8.64
CA VAL A 19 1.09 10.61 -9.31
C VAL A 19 2.18 10.72 -8.27
N TRP A 20 3.04 9.70 -8.19
CA TRP A 20 4.17 9.70 -7.28
C TRP A 20 5.50 9.66 -8.03
N ASN A 21 6.36 10.65 -7.79
CA ASN A 21 7.75 10.61 -8.24
C ASN A 21 8.63 10.11 -7.09
N SER A 22 9.00 8.82 -7.16
CA SER A 22 9.59 8.09 -6.04
C SER A 22 11.05 7.73 -6.29
N PHE A 23 11.96 8.25 -5.45
CA PHE A 23 13.38 7.87 -5.48
C PHE A 23 13.66 6.68 -4.56
N SER A 24 14.16 5.59 -5.14
CA SER A 24 14.36 4.28 -4.50
C SER A 24 15.86 3.93 -4.42
N PRO A 25 16.62 4.52 -3.48
CA PRO A 25 18.04 4.21 -3.32
C PRO A 25 18.23 2.79 -2.80
N ARG A 26 19.28 2.13 -3.29
CA ARG A 26 19.73 0.82 -2.83
C ARG A 26 21.24 0.81 -2.81
N ILE A 27 21.81 0.40 -1.69
CA ILE A 27 23.26 0.29 -1.51
C ILE A 27 23.58 -0.98 -0.74
N GLY A 28 24.68 -1.61 -1.11
CA GLY A 28 25.19 -2.82 -0.48
C GLY A 28 26.70 -2.75 -0.30
N LEU A 29 27.18 -3.43 0.73
CA LEU A 29 28.59 -3.61 1.04
C LEU A 29 28.84 -5.11 1.28
N ALA A 30 29.92 -5.61 0.71
CA ALA A 30 30.51 -6.88 1.11
C ALA A 30 31.97 -6.63 1.49
N TYR A 31 32.37 -7.12 2.66
CA TYR A 31 33.70 -6.91 3.18
C TYR A 31 34.26 -8.23 3.72
N GLN A 32 35.45 -8.57 3.25
CA GLN A 32 36.23 -9.67 3.79
C GLN A 32 36.71 -9.28 5.19
N LEU A 33 36.17 -9.93 6.22
CA LEU A 33 36.43 -9.56 7.61
C LEU A 33 37.76 -10.13 8.13
N THR A 34 38.19 -11.27 7.60
CA THR A 34 39.41 -11.98 8.02
C THR A 34 40.37 -12.17 6.84
N SER A 35 41.67 -12.08 7.09
CA SER A 35 42.71 -12.19 6.04
C SER A 35 42.72 -13.54 5.32
N ASP A 36 42.20 -14.58 5.96
CA ASP A 36 42.05 -15.94 5.40
C ASP A 36 40.95 -16.06 4.32
N GLN A 37 40.21 -14.99 4.03
CA GLN A 37 39.09 -14.94 3.07
C GLN A 37 37.89 -15.80 3.46
N LYS A 38 37.88 -16.37 4.67
CA LYS A 38 36.83 -17.31 5.10
C LYS A 38 35.68 -16.67 5.84
N THR A 39 35.82 -15.41 6.26
CA THR A 39 34.76 -14.68 6.96
C THR A 39 34.34 -13.45 6.16
N LEU A 40 33.06 -13.39 5.79
CA LEU A 40 32.49 -12.31 4.99
C LEU A 40 31.41 -11.58 5.79
N LEU A 41 31.54 -10.26 5.89
CA LEU A 41 30.49 -9.37 6.37
C LEU A 41 29.73 -8.80 5.18
N LYS A 42 28.40 -8.93 5.19
CA LYS A 42 27.50 -8.37 4.18
C LYS A 42 26.54 -7.40 4.86
N ALA A 43 26.37 -6.21 4.31
CA ALA A 43 25.36 -5.27 4.76
C ALA A 43 24.64 -4.66 3.55
N SER A 44 23.34 -4.39 3.69
CA SER A 44 22.59 -3.70 2.65
C SER A 44 21.51 -2.80 3.21
N PHE A 45 21.20 -1.74 2.49
CA PHE A 45 20.08 -0.87 2.76
C PHE A 45 19.34 -0.59 1.44
N GLY A 46 18.02 -0.64 1.48
CA GLY A 46 17.19 -0.31 0.34
C GLY A 46 15.85 0.26 0.74
N ARG A 47 15.36 1.18 -0.08
CA ARG A 47 13.98 1.69 -0.03
C ARG A 47 13.15 1.07 -1.13
N TYR A 48 12.03 0.46 -0.78
CA TYR A 48 11.14 -0.24 -1.70
C TYR A 48 9.75 0.38 -1.64
N PHE A 49 9.27 0.92 -2.75
CA PHE A 49 7.90 1.44 -2.84
C PHE A 49 6.93 0.31 -3.17
N THR A 50 5.76 0.34 -2.54
CA THR A 50 4.71 -0.64 -2.78
C THR A 50 4.02 -0.30 -4.09
N TYR A 51 3.73 -1.33 -4.88
CA TYR A 51 2.91 -1.16 -6.07
C TYR A 51 1.49 -0.74 -5.68
N PRO A 52 0.88 0.26 -6.36
CA PRO A 52 -0.51 0.61 -6.10
C PRO A 52 -1.42 -0.56 -6.47
N TYR A 53 -1.96 -1.22 -5.45
CA TYR A 53 -2.92 -2.30 -5.63
C TYR A 53 -4.24 -1.73 -6.15
N ILE A 54 -4.69 -2.18 -7.32
CA ILE A 54 -5.85 -1.58 -8.02
C ILE A 54 -7.13 -1.64 -7.20
N ALA A 55 -7.32 -2.66 -6.36
CA ALA A 55 -8.51 -2.78 -5.54
C ALA A 55 -8.63 -1.69 -4.46
N ASN A 56 -7.56 -0.94 -4.17
CA ASN A 56 -7.64 0.24 -3.30
C ASN A 56 -8.28 1.45 -4.02
N TRP A 57 -8.43 1.40 -5.34
CA TRP A 57 -8.82 2.53 -6.20
C TRP A 57 -10.00 2.23 -7.10
N GLU A 58 -10.48 0.99 -7.13
CA GLU A 58 -11.58 0.57 -8.00
C GLU A 58 -12.96 0.89 -7.42
N TRP A 59 -13.02 1.21 -6.12
CA TRP A 59 -14.28 1.45 -5.44
C TRP A 59 -14.21 2.63 -4.46
N PRO A 60 -15.23 3.50 -4.45
CA PRO A 60 -16.33 3.60 -5.41
C PRO A 60 -15.92 4.32 -6.69
N GLY A 61 -16.48 3.87 -7.81
CA GLY A 61 -16.37 4.58 -9.07
C GLY A 61 -17.19 5.88 -9.07
N PRO A 62 -16.94 6.80 -10.01
CA PRO A 62 -17.62 8.10 -10.11
C PRO A 62 -19.14 8.05 -10.37
N ASN A 63 -19.70 6.84 -10.53
CA ASN A 63 -21.13 6.60 -10.78
C ASN A 63 -21.83 5.97 -9.56
N MET A 64 -21.31 6.14 -8.35
CA MET A 64 -21.98 5.62 -7.18
C MET A 64 -23.28 6.40 -6.94
N SER A 65 -24.38 5.67 -6.72
CA SER A 65 -25.66 6.26 -6.32
C SER A 65 -25.60 6.74 -4.88
N ASP A 66 -26.48 7.68 -4.52
CA ASP A 66 -26.61 8.15 -3.15
C ASP A 66 -26.91 6.99 -2.19
N TYR A 67 -26.20 6.97 -1.07
CA TYR A 67 -26.46 6.02 0.01
C TYR A 67 -27.41 6.67 1.02
N ILE A 68 -28.60 6.09 1.16
CA ILE A 68 -29.63 6.60 2.07
C ILE A 68 -29.75 5.65 3.26
N GLY A 69 -29.44 6.17 4.46
CA GLY A 69 -29.63 5.46 5.72
C GLY A 69 -31.07 5.61 6.21
N TYR A 70 -31.72 4.48 6.49
CA TYR A 70 -33.06 4.44 7.08
C TYR A 70 -32.99 3.89 8.51
N CYS A 71 -33.79 4.43 9.43
CA CYS A 71 -34.04 3.79 10.72
C CYS A 71 -35.51 3.41 10.85
N TRP A 72 -35.77 2.29 11.53
CA TRP A 72 -37.12 1.88 11.84
C TRP A 72 -37.57 2.56 13.14
N ASN A 73 -38.61 3.38 13.08
CA ASN A 73 -39.13 4.11 14.24
C ASN A 73 -40.24 3.34 15.01
N GLY A 74 -40.55 2.11 14.59
CA GLY A 74 -41.61 1.28 15.15
C GLY A 74 -42.85 1.17 14.26
N THR A 75 -43.06 2.11 13.34
CA THR A 75 -44.23 2.15 12.45
C THR A 75 -43.85 2.33 10.99
N ASP A 76 -42.84 3.16 10.71
CA ASP A 76 -42.31 3.44 9.37
C ASP A 76 -40.77 3.50 9.38
N TRP A 77 -40.20 3.52 8.18
CA TRP A 77 -38.78 3.77 7.96
C TRP A 77 -38.54 5.27 7.79
N ASP A 78 -37.86 5.90 8.76
CA ASP A 78 -37.48 7.30 8.70
C ASP A 78 -36.12 7.48 8.00
N TRP A 79 -36.04 8.48 7.13
CA TRP A 79 -34.79 8.93 6.49
C TRP A 79 -33.90 9.61 7.50
N MET A 80 -32.73 9.02 7.77
CA MET A 80 -31.78 9.53 8.76
C MET A 80 -30.72 10.43 8.13
N TYR A 81 -30.10 9.96 7.05
CA TYR A 81 -29.04 10.69 6.36
C TYR A 81 -28.90 10.20 4.91
N THR A 82 -28.41 11.09 4.06
CA THR A 82 -28.00 10.77 2.68
C THR A 82 -26.51 11.08 2.56
N ILE A 83 -25.72 10.08 2.13
CA ILE A 83 -24.36 10.29 1.65
C ILE A 83 -24.47 10.41 0.14
N GLU A 84 -24.23 11.61 -0.40
CA GLU A 84 -24.22 11.81 -1.84
C GLU A 84 -23.17 10.88 -2.47
N GLY A 85 -23.52 10.23 -3.57
CA GLY A 85 -22.68 9.21 -4.18
C GLY A 85 -21.28 9.71 -4.59
N GLY A 86 -21.15 11.01 -4.87
CA GLY A 86 -19.87 11.68 -5.16
C GLY A 86 -19.06 12.11 -3.93
N GLU A 87 -19.62 12.05 -2.73
CA GLU A 87 -18.99 12.45 -1.46
C GLU A 87 -18.42 11.24 -0.69
N GLY A 88 -18.82 10.01 -1.02
CA GLY A 88 -18.59 8.83 -0.17
C GLY A 88 -17.13 8.45 0.06
N TYR A 89 -16.28 8.55 -0.96
CA TYR A 89 -14.86 8.23 -0.84
C TYR A 89 -14.02 9.18 -1.69
N ARG A 90 -13.03 9.78 -1.06
CA ARG A 90 -12.07 10.69 -1.70
C ARG A 90 -10.66 10.18 -1.48
N VAL A 91 -9.82 10.30 -2.49
CA VAL A 91 -8.38 10.08 -2.33
C VAL A 91 -7.79 11.32 -1.69
N ASP A 92 -7.08 11.15 -0.58
CA ASP A 92 -6.35 12.26 0.05
C ASP A 92 -5.29 12.79 -0.92
N GLU A 93 -5.37 14.07 -1.27
CA GLU A 93 -4.39 14.74 -2.15
C GLU A 93 -2.97 14.71 -1.58
N LYS A 94 -2.82 14.57 -0.25
CA LYS A 94 -1.54 14.46 0.45
C LYS A 94 -1.08 13.02 0.62
N LEU A 95 -1.76 12.05 0.00
CA LEU A 95 -1.40 10.64 0.05
C LEU A 95 0.02 10.42 -0.47
N LYS A 96 0.86 9.86 0.39
CA LYS A 96 2.25 9.55 0.08
C LYS A 96 2.40 8.12 -0.41
N ASN A 97 3.31 7.91 -1.35
CA ASN A 97 3.65 6.57 -1.83
C ASN A 97 4.07 5.66 -0.66
N PRO A 98 3.36 4.54 -0.42
CA PRO A 98 3.72 3.58 0.61
C PRO A 98 5.09 2.99 0.33
N ARG A 99 5.90 2.84 1.38
CA ARG A 99 7.25 2.30 1.24
C ARG A 99 7.66 1.43 2.41
N THR A 100 8.62 0.56 2.13
CA THR A 100 9.36 -0.21 3.11
C THR A 100 10.83 0.18 3.03
N ASP A 101 11.38 0.65 4.15
CA ASP A 101 12.82 0.79 4.32
C ASP A 101 13.33 -0.52 4.93
N GLN A 102 14.29 -1.17 4.25
CA GLN A 102 14.85 -2.45 4.66
C GLN A 102 16.36 -2.32 4.85
N PHE A 103 16.85 -2.85 5.97
CA PHE A 103 18.27 -3.00 6.28
C PHE A 103 18.57 -4.48 6.53
N SER A 104 19.71 -4.95 6.05
CA SER A 104 20.22 -6.27 6.40
C SER A 104 21.70 -6.21 6.76
N VAL A 105 22.08 -7.07 7.71
CA VAL A 105 23.48 -7.33 8.05
C VAL A 105 23.64 -8.83 8.28
N GLY A 106 24.67 -9.41 7.70
CA GLY A 106 24.95 -10.83 7.81
C GLY A 106 26.43 -11.11 7.90
N LEU A 107 26.75 -12.15 8.66
CA LEU A 107 28.09 -12.69 8.80
C LEU A 107 28.07 -14.12 8.28
N GLU A 108 29.01 -14.46 7.42
CA GLU A 108 29.20 -15.81 6.90
C GLU A 108 30.63 -16.25 7.16
N ARG A 109 30.80 -17.52 7.56
CA ARG A 109 32.10 -18.11 7.82
C ARG A 109 32.20 -19.54 7.29
N GLU A 110 33.26 -19.85 6.56
CA GLU A 110 33.70 -21.23 6.33
C GLU A 110 34.34 -21.78 7.61
N LEU A 111 33.79 -22.85 8.17
CA LEU A 111 34.29 -23.44 9.42
C LEU A 111 35.32 -24.55 9.15
N PHE A 112 35.08 -25.37 8.13
CA PHE A 112 35.97 -26.43 7.65
C PHE A 112 35.71 -26.66 6.16
N ALA A 113 36.58 -27.43 5.52
CA ALA A 113 36.50 -27.67 4.09
C ALA A 113 35.08 -28.14 3.71
N ASN A 114 34.48 -27.44 2.75
CA ASN A 114 33.13 -27.71 2.23
C ASN A 114 31.98 -27.47 3.22
N PHE A 115 32.20 -26.72 4.30
CA PHE A 115 31.14 -26.34 5.24
C PHE A 115 31.23 -24.88 5.65
N SER A 116 30.16 -24.14 5.39
CA SER A 116 29.98 -22.76 5.85
C SER A 116 28.74 -22.61 6.72
N PHE A 117 28.80 -21.63 7.60
CA PHE A 117 27.69 -21.21 8.44
C PHE A 117 27.51 -19.71 8.32
N GLY A 118 26.26 -19.26 8.26
CA GLY A 118 25.94 -17.85 8.14
C GLY A 118 24.71 -17.46 8.94
N ILE A 119 24.76 -16.26 9.51
CA ILE A 119 23.62 -15.64 10.20
C ILE A 119 23.36 -14.31 9.52
N THR A 120 22.09 -14.04 9.22
CA THR A 120 21.66 -12.75 8.67
C THR A 120 20.50 -12.21 9.49
N TYR A 121 20.62 -10.95 9.89
CA TYR A 121 19.54 -10.17 10.47
C TYR A 121 18.96 -9.24 9.41
N VAL A 122 17.63 -9.17 9.35
CA VAL A 122 16.88 -8.30 8.44
C VAL A 122 15.90 -7.48 9.26
N TYR A 123 15.98 -6.16 9.13
CA TYR A 123 15.02 -5.22 9.68
C TYR A 123 14.21 -4.58 8.57
N LYS A 124 12.90 -4.48 8.75
CA LYS A 124 11.97 -3.84 7.81
C LYS A 124 11.07 -2.88 8.54
N LYS A 125 10.89 -1.68 7.99
CA LYS A 125 9.95 -0.67 8.48
C LYS A 125 9.05 -0.20 7.36
N GLN A 126 7.75 -0.41 7.51
CA GLN A 126 6.73 0.09 6.61
C GLN A 126 6.30 1.51 7.01
N ILE A 127 6.09 2.37 6.02
CA ILE A 127 5.77 3.80 6.19
C ILE A 127 4.71 4.17 5.15
N ASN A 128 3.72 4.97 5.57
CA ASN A 128 2.61 5.45 4.73
C ASN A 128 1.75 4.30 4.15
N ASN A 129 1.44 3.27 4.95
CA ASN A 129 0.47 2.26 4.53
C ASN A 129 -0.88 2.94 4.25
N ILE A 130 -1.58 2.47 3.21
CA ILE A 130 -2.88 3.02 2.78
C ILE A 130 -3.99 2.32 3.55
N GLY A 131 -4.96 3.09 4.00
CA GLY A 131 -6.18 2.59 4.61
C GLY A 131 -7.29 3.63 4.49
N TYR A 132 -8.52 3.20 4.80
CA TYR A 132 -9.68 4.09 4.83
C TYR A 132 -9.75 4.81 6.18
N VAL A 133 -10.09 6.10 6.11
CA VAL A 133 -10.36 6.92 7.29
C VAL A 133 -11.74 7.55 7.13
N ASN A 134 -12.52 7.58 8.21
CA ASN A 134 -13.79 8.27 8.22
C ASN A 134 -13.53 9.77 8.36
N ALA A 135 -13.76 10.52 7.28
CA ALA A 135 -13.61 11.97 7.26
C ALA A 135 -14.91 12.72 7.62
N ALA A 136 -16.06 12.05 7.55
CA ALA A 136 -17.38 12.65 7.72
C ALA A 136 -17.90 12.59 9.18
N GLY A 137 -17.28 11.79 10.03
CA GLY A 137 -17.64 11.69 11.45
C GLY A 137 -18.96 10.96 11.71
N ILE A 138 -19.43 10.16 10.75
CA ILE A 138 -20.69 9.38 10.79
C ILE A 138 -20.39 7.89 10.80
#